data_AF-A0A1G6IME9-F1
#
_entry.id   AF-A0A1G6IME9-F1
#
_cell.length_a   1.000
_cell.length_b   1.000
_cell.length_c   1.000
_cell.angle_alpha   90.00
_cell.angle_beta   90.00
_cell.angle_gamma   90.00
#
_symmetry.space_group_name_H-M   'P 1'
#
loop_
_entity.id
_entity.type
_entity.pdbx_description
1 polymer ?
#
loop_
_entity_poly.entity_id
_entity_poly.type
_entity_poly.pdbx_seq_one_letter_code
_entity_poly.pdbx_strand_id
1 'polypeptide(L)'
;MEKMRYGNKYMMKWMFFATLVGIGGGLSALALNAAIDAVTFLGVRVPIHLAPIIGGVIVTLLYKFDPDVFGSGSAKYIDSVNLYQGHVKRRTWIAKLIASASTIGFRGSGGVEGPMLLMGGSTANFISKWKRVSKWIDKEDHRILTVCGAAGAIGAIFRSPLGGGIFAAEILYKSSLHYSDVFPAILSSSMGFIVYSTLGTSNPMFAMRDYVTTPTNVFYYILAGIIAGYISVLFMQLFHKVEYFGDWLNKHGLEGYLPILGGILTGFILLYYPSAAGTGTDFIQSLIEHSYGTSFLIAILIAKMLATSFTVGFRGSAGLVIPALFIGAVVGGILSNYLVDGTNGLSNALMVSGMTASLASVANVPIAAPIMLIEMVGFQVGGSAVIGSVVGYIVGHRKVVYINMRSDDPDFRVAKDFRKSDRYFETKD
;
A
#
# COMPACT_ATOMS: atom_id res chain seq x y z
N MET A 1 -3.75 -36.80 12.21
CA MET A 1 -4.90 -36.42 11.35
C MET A 1 -5.46 -35.11 11.85
N GLU A 2 -4.97 -33.98 11.32
CA GLU A 2 -5.58 -32.68 11.55
C GLU A 2 -7.01 -32.69 11.02
N LYS A 3 -8.00 -32.56 11.91
CA LYS A 3 -9.39 -32.34 11.52
C LYS A 3 -9.42 -31.14 10.58
N MET A 4 -9.99 -31.31 9.39
CA MET A 4 -10.13 -30.24 8.40
C MET A 4 -10.62 -28.95 9.08
N ARG A 5 -9.69 -27.98 9.21
CA ARG A 5 -9.88 -26.68 9.88
C ARG A 5 -10.93 -25.81 9.16
N TYR A 6 -11.46 -26.29 8.03
CA TYR A 6 -12.37 -25.64 7.10
C TYR A 6 -13.76 -26.32 7.00
N GLY A 7 -14.33 -26.75 8.13
CA GLY A 7 -15.71 -27.24 8.15
C GLY A 7 -16.75 -26.12 8.03
N ASN A 8 -18.02 -26.46 7.74
CA ASN A 8 -19.13 -25.50 7.62
C ASN A 8 -19.23 -24.50 8.79
N LYS A 9 -18.86 -24.92 10.02
CA LYS A 9 -18.83 -24.04 11.20
C LYS A 9 -17.82 -22.90 11.06
N TYR A 10 -16.65 -23.15 10.48
CA TYR A 10 -15.64 -22.13 10.20
C TYR A 10 -16.16 -21.14 9.17
N MET A 11 -16.73 -21.64 8.07
CA MET A 11 -17.27 -20.80 7.00
C MET A 11 -18.40 -19.90 7.51
N MET A 12 -19.38 -20.44 8.24
CA MET A 12 -20.48 -19.64 8.80
C MET A 12 -19.99 -18.58 9.81
N LYS A 13 -19.03 -18.93 10.66
CA LYS A 13 -18.41 -18.00 11.61
C LYS A 13 -17.79 -16.81 10.87
N TRP A 14 -16.99 -17.09 9.85
CA TRP A 14 -16.30 -16.05 9.10
C TRP A 14 -17.20 -15.26 8.16
N MET A 15 -18.27 -15.85 7.63
CA MET A 15 -19.30 -15.08 6.92
C MET A 15 -19.85 -13.95 7.79
N PHE A 16 -20.15 -14.21 9.06
CA PHE A 16 -20.65 -13.17 9.96
C PHE A 16 -19.55 -12.14 10.33
N PHE A 17 -18.40 -12.63 10.80
CA PHE A 17 -17.36 -11.76 11.32
C PHE A 17 -16.63 -10.95 10.24
N ALA A 18 -16.26 -11.58 9.12
CA ALA A 18 -15.59 -10.88 8.03
C ALA A 18 -16.47 -9.76 7.47
N THR A 19 -17.79 -10.00 7.36
CA THR A 19 -18.75 -8.97 6.93
C THR A 19 -18.79 -7.80 7.91
N LEU A 20 -18.93 -8.06 9.22
CA LEU A 20 -19.00 -7.01 10.23
C LEU A 20 -17.73 -6.15 10.27
N VAL A 21 -16.55 -6.79 10.26
CA VAL A 21 -15.28 -6.06 10.23
C VAL A 21 -15.08 -5.35 8.90
N GLY A 22 -15.54 -5.95 7.79
CA GLY A 22 -15.46 -5.38 6.45
C GLY A 22 -16.21 -4.06 6.34
N ILE A 23 -17.39 -3.97 6.96
CA ILE A 23 -18.13 -2.69 7.11
C ILE A 23 -17.26 -1.65 7.83
N GLY A 24 -16.64 -2.03 8.95
CA GLY A 24 -15.74 -1.14 9.70
C GLY A 24 -14.52 -0.69 8.87
N GLY A 25 -13.93 -1.60 8.09
CA GLY A 25 -12.84 -1.31 7.17
C GLY A 25 -13.26 -0.32 6.06
N GLY A 26 -14.41 -0.56 5.43
CA GLY A 26 -14.99 0.34 4.41
C GLY A 26 -15.30 1.73 4.96
N LEU A 27 -15.87 1.82 6.16
CA LEU A 27 -16.09 3.10 6.85
C LEU A 27 -14.77 3.81 7.19
N SER A 28 -13.72 3.07 7.53
CA SER A 28 -12.39 3.64 7.79
C SER A 28 -11.78 4.24 6.51
N ALA A 29 -11.95 3.57 5.37
CA ALA A 29 -11.54 4.08 4.06
C ALA A 29 -12.30 5.35 3.67
N LEU A 30 -13.62 5.35 3.84
CA LEU A 30 -14.46 6.53 3.60
C LEU A 30 -14.04 7.71 4.49
N ALA A 31 -13.81 7.45 5.78
CA ALA A 31 -13.40 8.48 6.74
C ALA A 31 -12.05 9.10 6.38
N LEU A 32 -11.05 8.29 6.01
CA LEU A 32 -9.75 8.81 5.60
C LEU A 32 -9.84 9.58 4.29
N ASN A 33 -10.56 9.08 3.28
CA ASN A 33 -10.69 9.78 2.02
C ASN A 33 -11.36 11.16 2.20
N ALA A 34 -12.48 11.20 2.94
CA ALA A 34 -13.16 12.46 3.27
C ALA A 34 -12.28 13.42 4.09
N ALA A 35 -11.46 12.90 5.01
CA ALA A 35 -10.53 13.72 5.78
C ALA A 35 -9.39 14.27 4.90
N ILE A 36 -8.85 13.47 3.97
CA ILE A 36 -7.85 13.94 3.00
C ILE A 36 -8.45 15.04 2.13
N ASP A 37 -9.67 14.88 1.62
CA ASP A 37 -10.33 15.89 0.78
C ASP A 37 -10.55 17.21 1.56
N ALA A 38 -11.03 17.12 2.80
CA ALA A 38 -11.23 18.27 3.67
C ALA A 38 -9.91 19.02 3.97
N VAL A 39 -8.83 18.28 4.25
CA VAL A 39 -7.51 18.90 4.46
C VAL A 39 -6.94 19.45 3.15
N THR A 40 -7.13 18.76 2.03
CA THR A 40 -6.67 19.20 0.70
C THR A 40 -7.28 20.55 0.34
N PHE A 41 -8.57 20.75 0.64
CA PHE A 41 -9.23 22.04 0.45
C PHE A 41 -8.51 23.19 1.20
N LEU A 42 -7.96 22.93 2.39
CA LEU A 42 -7.13 23.89 3.12
C LEU A 42 -5.71 23.97 2.53
N GLY A 43 -5.11 22.82 2.20
CA GLY A 43 -3.74 22.71 1.69
C GLY A 43 -3.52 23.36 0.33
N VAL A 44 -4.55 23.46 -0.52
CA VAL A 44 -4.47 24.17 -1.80
C VAL A 44 -4.34 25.69 -1.63
N ARG A 45 -4.82 26.26 -0.52
CA ARG A 45 -4.68 27.70 -0.21
C ARG A 45 -3.31 28.08 0.33
N VAL A 46 -2.57 27.10 0.82
CA VAL A 46 -1.21 27.29 1.34
C VAL A 46 -0.22 27.23 0.17
N PRO A 47 0.82 28.07 0.14
CA PRO A 47 1.89 27.96 -0.85
C PRO A 47 2.44 26.54 -0.92
N ILE A 48 2.64 26.03 -2.14
CA ILE A 48 2.92 24.61 -2.39
C ILE A 48 4.11 24.04 -1.60
N HIS A 49 5.13 24.87 -1.35
CA HIS A 49 6.34 24.51 -0.62
C HIS A 49 6.17 24.56 0.91
N LEU A 50 5.22 25.36 1.41
CA LEU A 50 4.93 25.47 2.84
C LEU A 50 3.91 24.42 3.30
N ALA A 51 3.03 23.96 2.40
CA ALA A 51 1.99 23.01 2.76
C ALA A 51 2.57 21.74 3.45
N PRO A 52 3.57 21.04 2.89
CA PRO A 52 4.08 19.81 3.53
C PRO A 52 4.69 20.05 4.91
N ILE A 53 5.20 21.26 5.18
CA ILE A 53 5.72 21.67 6.50
C ILE A 53 4.59 21.68 7.53
N ILE A 54 3.43 22.25 7.18
CA ILE A 54 2.24 22.27 8.06
C ILE A 54 1.78 20.84 8.36
N GLY A 55 1.71 19.98 7.33
CA GLY A 55 1.41 18.57 7.51
C GLY A 55 2.38 17.90 8.49
N GLY A 56 3.68 18.15 8.33
CA GLY A 56 4.73 17.69 9.24
C GLY A 56 4.54 18.16 10.69
N VAL A 57 4.24 19.45 10.90
CA VAL A 57 3.98 20.01 12.24
C VAL A 57 2.80 19.31 12.92
N ILE A 58 1.71 19.05 12.20
CA ILE A 58 0.54 18.35 12.77
C ILE A 58 0.92 16.91 13.16
N VAL A 59 1.67 16.20 12.32
CA VAL A 59 2.16 14.84 12.63
C VAL A 59 3.07 14.85 13.86
N THR A 60 3.97 15.83 13.99
CA THR A 60 4.82 16.04 15.18
C THR A 60 4.01 16.27 16.46
N LEU A 61 2.90 17.01 16.38
CA LEU A 61 2.01 17.21 17.53
C LEU A 61 1.29 15.92 17.92
N LEU A 62 0.77 15.18 16.93
CA LEU A 62 0.07 13.90 17.15
C LEU A 62 0.98 12.80 17.68
N TYR A 63 2.27 12.84 17.37
CA TYR A 63 3.25 11.92 17.93
C TYR A 63 3.27 11.95 19.47
N LYS A 64 3.05 13.12 20.10
CA LYS A 64 2.95 13.22 21.56
C LYS A 64 1.73 12.48 22.14
N PHE A 65 0.69 12.28 21.33
CA PHE A 65 -0.52 11.56 21.71
C PHE A 65 -0.41 10.05 21.43
N ASP A 66 0.12 9.68 20.27
CA ASP A 66 0.40 8.29 19.93
C ASP A 66 1.63 8.15 19.03
N PRO A 67 2.74 7.52 19.48
CA PRO A 67 3.92 7.28 18.66
C PRO A 67 3.64 6.43 17.41
N ASP A 68 2.54 5.68 17.44
CA ASP A 68 2.16 4.80 16.35
C ASP A 68 1.74 5.55 15.07
N VAL A 69 1.56 6.89 15.11
CA VAL A 69 1.26 7.72 13.92
C VAL A 69 2.38 7.81 12.90
N PHE A 70 3.63 7.61 13.30
CA PHE A 70 4.77 7.77 12.39
C PHE A 70 4.87 6.69 11.31
N GLY A 71 5.37 7.13 10.15
CA GLY A 71 5.70 6.30 8.98
C GLY A 71 4.47 5.73 8.26
N SER A 72 4.69 4.74 7.39
CA SER A 72 3.63 4.12 6.60
C SER A 72 2.53 3.49 7.46
N GLY A 73 2.91 2.70 8.47
CA GLY A 73 1.95 1.87 9.22
C GLY A 73 1.83 0.44 8.70
N SER A 74 2.27 0.14 7.46
CA SER A 74 2.28 -1.24 6.94
C SER A 74 3.13 -2.17 7.80
N ALA A 75 4.35 -1.76 8.20
CA ALA A 75 5.21 -2.56 9.09
C ALA A 75 4.53 -2.82 10.46
N LYS A 76 3.95 -1.78 11.08
CA LYS A 76 3.21 -1.92 12.33
C LYS A 76 2.00 -2.84 12.20
N TYR A 77 1.30 -2.81 11.07
CA TYR A 77 0.23 -3.75 10.78
C TYR A 77 0.76 -5.19 10.71
N ILE A 78 1.82 -5.44 9.93
CA ILE A 78 2.46 -6.76 9.82
C ILE A 78 2.89 -7.27 11.20
N ASP A 79 3.58 -6.44 11.99
CA ASP A 79 4.01 -6.79 13.35
C ASP A 79 2.81 -7.05 14.27
N SER A 80 1.74 -6.24 14.16
CA SER A 80 0.53 -6.45 14.95
C SER A 80 -0.07 -7.82 14.70
N VAL A 81 -0.17 -8.25 13.44
CA VAL A 81 -0.77 -9.53 13.05
C VAL A 81 0.16 -10.70 13.39
N ASN A 82 1.46 -10.57 13.09
CA ASN A 82 2.42 -11.68 13.22
C ASN A 82 2.96 -11.86 14.65
N LEU A 83 3.15 -10.78 15.42
CA LEU A 83 3.78 -10.81 16.74
C LEU A 83 2.79 -10.53 17.88
N TYR A 84 1.76 -9.72 17.64
CA TYR A 84 0.87 -9.21 18.70
C TYR A 84 -0.60 -9.64 18.57
N GLN A 85 -0.87 -10.74 17.87
CA GLN A 85 -2.21 -11.34 17.74
C GLN A 85 -3.27 -10.35 17.22
N GLY A 86 -2.87 -9.43 16.35
CA GLY A 86 -3.73 -8.41 15.74
C GLY A 86 -4.08 -7.21 16.63
N HIS A 87 -3.44 -7.04 17.79
CA HIS A 87 -3.80 -5.93 18.69
C HIS A 87 -3.27 -4.57 18.21
N VAL A 88 -4.17 -3.64 17.87
CA VAL A 88 -3.85 -2.24 17.51
C VAL A 88 -4.61 -1.25 18.40
N LYS A 89 -3.94 -0.30 19.08
CA LYS A 89 -4.61 0.58 20.04
C LYS A 89 -5.70 1.41 19.36
N ARG A 90 -6.86 1.58 20.02
CA ARG A 90 -8.00 2.35 19.47
C ARG A 90 -7.64 3.81 19.18
N ARG A 91 -6.82 4.41 20.05
CA ARG A 91 -6.33 5.79 19.86
C ARG A 91 -5.50 5.94 18.58
N THR A 92 -4.83 4.86 18.14
CA THR A 92 -4.05 4.84 16.90
C THR A 92 -4.94 5.04 15.69
N TRP A 93 -6.18 4.53 15.70
CA TRP A 93 -7.12 4.77 14.59
C TRP A 93 -7.37 6.27 14.36
N ILE A 94 -7.72 7.01 15.42
CA ILE A 94 -8.00 8.46 15.34
C ILE A 94 -6.71 9.23 15.00
N ALA A 95 -5.62 8.92 15.69
CA ALA A 95 -4.36 9.62 15.50
C ALA A 95 -3.80 9.40 14.09
N LYS A 96 -3.89 8.18 13.55
CA LYS A 96 -3.44 7.83 12.20
C LYS A 96 -4.32 8.44 11.12
N LEU A 97 -5.64 8.53 11.35
CA LEU A 97 -6.58 9.24 10.47
C LEU A 97 -6.13 10.70 10.29
N ILE A 98 -5.97 11.44 11.38
CA ILE A 98 -5.61 12.87 11.34
C ILE A 98 -4.20 13.05 10.78
N ALA A 99 -3.23 12.22 11.19
CA ALA A 99 -1.85 12.30 10.72
C ALA A 99 -1.74 12.07 9.20
N SER A 100 -2.45 11.07 8.67
CA SER A 100 -2.39 10.73 7.25
C SER A 100 -3.15 11.72 6.38
N ALA A 101 -4.33 12.15 6.84
CA ALA A 101 -5.07 13.23 6.20
C ALA A 101 -4.25 14.53 6.14
N SER A 102 -3.55 14.87 7.24
CA SER A 102 -2.67 16.04 7.29
C SER A 102 -1.47 15.90 6.37
N THR A 103 -0.80 14.75 6.38
CA THR A 103 0.38 14.51 5.53
C THR A 103 0.02 14.63 4.04
N ILE A 104 -1.02 13.91 3.60
CA ILE A 104 -1.39 13.83 2.18
C ILE A 104 -2.14 15.10 1.73
N GLY A 105 -3.08 15.58 2.54
CA GLY A 105 -3.89 16.76 2.20
C GLY A 105 -3.09 18.06 2.18
N PHE A 106 -2.03 18.17 2.99
CA PHE A 106 -1.04 19.24 2.85
C PHE A 106 0.08 18.92 1.84
N ARG A 107 -0.24 18.13 0.81
CA ARG A 107 0.61 17.86 -0.37
C ARG A 107 1.87 17.01 -0.13
N GLY A 108 2.04 16.43 1.06
CA GLY A 108 3.08 15.43 1.30
C GLY A 108 2.94 14.25 0.33
N SER A 109 4.07 13.73 -0.17
CA SER A 109 4.04 12.66 -1.17
C SER A 109 3.96 11.30 -0.50
N GLY A 110 2.94 10.50 -0.86
CA GLY A 110 2.75 9.16 -0.32
C GLY A 110 1.35 8.63 -0.57
N GLY A 111 1.13 7.34 -0.31
CA GLY A 111 -0.15 6.66 -0.50
C GLY A 111 -0.97 6.53 0.78
N VAL A 112 -2.17 5.96 0.65
CA VAL A 112 -3.10 5.72 1.78
C VAL A 112 -3.05 4.30 2.32
N GLU A 113 -2.37 3.38 1.65
CA GLU A 113 -2.36 1.94 1.97
C GLU A 113 -1.88 1.63 3.39
N GLY A 114 -0.69 2.07 3.79
CA GLY A 114 -0.17 1.80 5.14
C GLY A 114 -1.08 2.28 6.26
N PRO A 115 -1.57 3.53 6.22
CA PRO A 115 -2.61 4.01 7.13
C PRO A 115 -3.87 3.14 7.10
N MET A 116 -4.30 2.68 5.92
CA MET A 116 -5.49 1.84 5.75
C MET A 116 -5.33 0.43 6.30
N LEU A 117 -4.17 -0.20 6.16
CA LEU A 117 -3.87 -1.49 6.80
C LEU A 117 -3.99 -1.36 8.32
N LEU A 118 -3.38 -0.33 8.90
CA LEU A 118 -3.36 -0.14 10.35
C LEU A 118 -4.73 0.30 10.90
N MET A 119 -5.38 1.27 10.26
CA MET A 119 -6.71 1.75 10.65
C MET A 119 -7.75 0.65 10.44
N GLY A 120 -7.78 0.03 9.26
CA GLY A 120 -8.65 -1.09 8.96
C GLY A 120 -8.44 -2.24 9.95
N GLY A 121 -7.20 -2.65 10.20
CA GLY A 121 -6.90 -3.70 11.17
C GLY A 121 -7.39 -3.36 12.59
N SER A 122 -7.28 -2.10 13.01
CA SER A 122 -7.77 -1.68 14.33
C SER A 122 -9.29 -1.77 14.50
N THR A 123 -10.07 -1.88 13.41
CA THR A 123 -11.53 -2.11 13.49
C THR A 123 -11.86 -3.43 14.19
N ALA A 124 -10.97 -4.43 14.09
CA ALA A 124 -11.08 -5.70 14.81
C ALA A 124 -11.19 -5.51 16.32
N ASN A 125 -10.45 -4.55 16.89
CA ASN A 125 -10.47 -4.25 18.33
C ASN A 125 -11.77 -3.61 18.85
N PHE A 126 -12.59 -3.05 17.96
CA PHE A 126 -13.92 -2.58 18.34
C PHE A 126 -14.88 -3.77 18.45
N ILE A 127 -14.79 -4.70 17.51
CA ILE A 127 -15.64 -5.89 17.43
C ILE A 127 -15.26 -6.93 18.49
N SER A 128 -13.98 -7.21 18.67
CA SER A 128 -13.50 -8.23 19.60
C SER A 128 -13.77 -7.90 21.06
N LYS A 129 -13.79 -6.62 21.42
CA LYS A 129 -14.11 -6.15 22.78
C LYS A 129 -15.62 -6.03 23.04
N TRP A 130 -16.47 -6.32 22.06
CA TRP A 130 -17.92 -6.32 22.27
C TRP A 130 -18.31 -7.54 23.13
N LYS A 131 -18.79 -7.29 24.36
CA LYS A 131 -19.03 -8.32 25.39
C LYS A 131 -19.79 -9.57 24.93
N ARG A 132 -20.76 -9.43 24.00
CA ARG A 132 -21.54 -10.58 23.47
C ARG A 132 -20.74 -11.45 22.53
N VAL A 133 -19.79 -10.85 21.81
CA VAL A 133 -19.01 -11.45 20.75
C VAL A 133 -17.66 -11.98 21.27
N SER A 134 -17.06 -11.27 22.23
CA SER A 134 -15.74 -11.58 22.81
C SER A 134 -15.60 -13.02 23.30
N LYS A 135 -16.69 -13.65 23.76
CA LYS A 135 -16.70 -15.05 24.21
C LYS A 135 -16.46 -16.08 23.10
N TRP A 136 -16.60 -15.68 21.84
CA TRP A 136 -16.54 -16.54 20.65
C TRP A 136 -15.27 -16.30 19.80
N ILE A 137 -14.38 -15.44 20.29
CA ILE A 137 -13.16 -15.00 19.61
C ILE A 137 -11.97 -15.42 20.46
N ASP A 138 -11.14 -16.33 19.94
CA ASP A 138 -9.83 -16.61 20.51
C ASP A 138 -8.74 -15.68 19.94
N LYS A 139 -7.48 -15.93 20.31
CA LYS A 139 -6.34 -15.11 19.86
C LYS A 139 -6.09 -15.21 18.36
N GLU A 140 -6.34 -16.38 17.77
CA GLU A 140 -6.16 -16.61 16.34
C GLU A 140 -7.31 -15.99 15.54
N ASP A 141 -8.53 -16.05 16.06
CA ASP A 141 -9.66 -15.31 15.50
C ASP A 141 -9.40 -13.81 15.54
N HIS A 142 -8.82 -13.29 16.63
CA HIS A 142 -8.46 -11.88 16.72
C HIS A 142 -7.45 -11.46 15.65
N ARG A 143 -6.45 -12.32 15.41
CA ARG A 143 -5.47 -12.17 14.33
C ARG A 143 -6.18 -12.07 12.98
N ILE A 144 -7.05 -13.03 12.65
CA ILE A 144 -7.77 -13.07 11.36
C ILE A 144 -8.76 -11.89 11.24
N LEU A 145 -9.46 -11.48 12.31
CA LEU A 145 -10.31 -10.27 12.31
C LEU A 145 -9.51 -9.02 11.92
N THR A 146 -8.26 -8.92 12.38
CA THR A 146 -7.38 -7.81 12.06
C THR A 146 -6.99 -7.83 10.57
N VAL A 147 -6.75 -9.02 10.01
CA VAL A 147 -6.56 -9.20 8.56
C VAL A 147 -7.81 -8.79 7.79
N CYS A 148 -8.99 -9.24 8.22
CA CYS A 148 -10.27 -8.84 7.63
C CYS A 148 -10.48 -7.33 7.63
N GLY A 149 -10.23 -6.64 8.74
CA GLY A 149 -10.41 -5.19 8.81
C GLY A 149 -9.49 -4.41 7.88
N ALA A 150 -8.22 -4.84 7.80
CA ALA A 150 -7.27 -4.30 6.84
C ALA A 150 -7.73 -4.58 5.40
N ALA A 151 -8.14 -5.81 5.09
CA ALA A 151 -8.69 -6.20 3.80
C ALA A 151 -9.91 -5.37 3.40
N GLY A 152 -10.87 -5.17 4.33
CA GLY A 152 -12.03 -4.29 4.17
C GLY A 152 -11.66 -2.86 3.77
N ALA A 153 -10.66 -2.28 4.44
CA ALA A 153 -10.19 -0.93 4.15
C ALA A 153 -9.42 -0.83 2.82
N ILE A 154 -8.55 -1.80 2.53
CA ILE A 154 -7.77 -1.85 1.29
C ILE A 154 -8.70 -2.07 0.08
N GLY A 155 -9.60 -3.05 0.15
CA GLY A 155 -10.55 -3.30 -0.93
C GLY A 155 -11.45 -2.12 -1.23
N ALA A 156 -11.88 -1.41 -0.18
CA ALA A 156 -12.62 -0.17 -0.29
C ALA A 156 -11.82 0.94 -0.99
N ILE A 157 -10.65 1.30 -0.44
CA ILE A 157 -9.91 2.49 -0.89
C ILE A 157 -9.34 2.32 -2.30
N PHE A 158 -8.94 1.10 -2.66
CA PHE A 158 -8.39 0.77 -3.96
C PHE A 158 -9.44 0.32 -4.97
N ARG A 159 -10.71 0.24 -4.56
CA ARG A 159 -11.81 -0.23 -5.41
C ARG A 159 -11.53 -1.62 -6.00
N SER A 160 -10.92 -2.49 -5.20
CA SER A 160 -10.42 -3.80 -5.58
C SER A 160 -10.79 -4.83 -4.51
N PRO A 161 -12.03 -5.36 -4.52
CA PRO A 161 -12.48 -6.29 -3.50
C PRO A 161 -11.70 -7.60 -3.49
N LEU A 162 -11.38 -8.20 -4.64
CA LEU A 162 -10.61 -9.45 -4.67
C LEU A 162 -9.14 -9.19 -4.39
N GLY A 163 -8.54 -8.23 -5.11
CA GLY A 163 -7.13 -7.90 -5.01
C GLY A 163 -6.76 -7.34 -3.64
N GLY A 164 -7.59 -6.47 -3.06
CA GLY A 164 -7.37 -5.92 -1.72
C GLY A 164 -7.45 -6.96 -0.59
N GLY A 165 -8.32 -7.97 -0.75
CA GLY A 165 -8.42 -9.10 0.18
C GLY A 165 -7.18 -9.99 0.14
N ILE A 166 -6.72 -10.32 -1.07
CA ILE A 166 -5.48 -11.09 -1.25
C ILE A 166 -4.28 -10.27 -0.78
N PHE A 167 -4.22 -8.97 -1.08
CA PHE A 167 -3.12 -8.09 -0.67
C PHE A 167 -2.92 -8.07 0.84
N ALA A 168 -4.00 -7.87 1.60
CA ALA A 168 -3.94 -7.82 3.06
C ALA A 168 -3.46 -9.15 3.68
N ALA A 169 -3.72 -10.27 3.02
CA ALA A 169 -3.22 -11.57 3.44
C ALA A 169 -1.78 -11.85 2.95
N GLU A 170 -1.47 -11.54 1.69
CA GLU A 170 -0.19 -11.83 1.04
C GLU A 170 0.96 -10.99 1.63
N ILE A 171 0.71 -9.71 1.95
CA ILE A 171 1.74 -8.82 2.50
C ILE A 171 2.30 -9.28 3.86
N LEU A 172 1.58 -10.15 4.58
CA LEU A 172 2.01 -10.71 5.86
C LEU A 172 3.15 -11.72 5.72
N TYR A 173 3.28 -12.31 4.53
CA TYR A 173 4.13 -13.45 4.25
C TYR A 173 5.14 -13.08 3.15
N LYS A 174 6.33 -13.70 3.20
CA LYS A 174 7.36 -13.46 2.18
C LYS A 174 7.25 -14.41 0.98
N SER A 175 6.80 -15.65 1.20
CA SER A 175 6.81 -16.72 0.18
C SER A 175 5.71 -17.77 0.40
N SER A 176 4.71 -17.46 1.22
CA SER A 176 3.59 -18.35 1.53
C SER A 176 2.28 -17.55 1.51
N LEU A 177 1.16 -18.24 1.33
CA LEU A 177 -0.17 -17.63 1.40
C LEU A 177 -1.12 -18.62 2.08
N HIS A 178 -1.60 -18.26 3.26
CA HIS A 178 -2.46 -19.13 4.05
C HIS A 178 -3.93 -18.95 3.65
N TYR A 179 -4.56 -20.03 3.16
CA TYR A 179 -5.96 -20.00 2.74
C TYR A 179 -6.93 -19.60 3.88
N SER A 180 -6.58 -19.90 5.13
CA SER A 180 -7.32 -19.48 6.32
C SER A 180 -7.49 -17.97 6.44
N ASP A 181 -6.53 -17.20 5.93
CA ASP A 181 -6.52 -15.74 6.00
C ASP A 181 -7.17 -15.15 4.75
N VAL A 182 -6.95 -15.76 3.58
CA VAL A 182 -7.44 -15.28 2.27
C VAL A 182 -8.96 -15.31 2.17
N PHE A 183 -9.60 -16.45 2.49
CA PHE A 183 -11.05 -16.58 2.38
C PHE A 183 -11.83 -15.50 3.16
N PRO A 184 -11.60 -15.31 4.48
CA PRO A 184 -12.30 -14.27 5.23
C PRO A 184 -11.83 -12.87 4.84
N ALA A 185 -10.58 -12.67 4.41
CA ALA A 185 -10.11 -11.37 3.92
C ALA A 185 -10.85 -10.93 2.65
N ILE A 186 -11.04 -11.80 1.66
CA ILE A 186 -11.79 -11.48 0.43
C ILE A 186 -13.24 -11.13 0.73
N LEU A 187 -13.91 -11.88 1.61
CA LEU A 187 -15.28 -11.55 2.04
C LEU A 187 -15.35 -10.18 2.71
N SER A 188 -14.39 -9.89 3.60
CA SER A 188 -14.32 -8.60 4.30
C SER A 188 -14.03 -7.43 3.36
N SER A 189 -13.07 -7.61 2.46
CA SER A 189 -12.70 -6.69 1.39
C SER A 189 -13.89 -6.37 0.47
N SER A 190 -14.66 -7.40 0.08
CA SER A 190 -15.88 -7.24 -0.71
C SER A 190 -16.93 -6.41 0.02
N MET A 191 -17.13 -6.68 1.31
CA MET A 191 -18.09 -5.89 2.10
C MET A 191 -17.62 -4.44 2.28
N GLY A 192 -16.33 -4.22 2.51
CA GLY A 192 -15.75 -2.89 2.58
C GLY A 192 -15.94 -2.10 1.29
N PHE A 193 -15.69 -2.74 0.14
CA PHE A 193 -15.94 -2.15 -1.17
C PHE A 193 -17.41 -1.80 -1.41
N ILE A 194 -18.36 -2.66 -1.01
CA ILE A 194 -19.81 -2.37 -1.12
C ILE A 194 -20.17 -1.14 -0.28
N VAL A 195 -19.70 -1.05 0.97
CA VAL A 195 -19.94 0.11 1.83
C VAL A 195 -19.35 1.39 1.24
N TYR A 196 -18.12 1.32 0.73
CA TYR A 196 -17.45 2.47 0.12
C TYR A 196 -18.15 2.92 -1.17
N SER A 197 -18.58 1.97 -1.99
CA SER A 197 -19.27 2.25 -3.26
C SER A 197 -20.67 2.82 -3.07
N THR A 198 -21.37 2.41 -2.01
CA THR A 198 -22.72 2.89 -1.71
C THR A 198 -22.74 4.28 -1.08
N LEU A 199 -21.77 4.58 -0.22
CA LEU A 199 -21.69 5.88 0.47
C LEU A 199 -20.79 6.90 -0.22
N GLY A 200 -19.88 6.42 -1.07
CA GLY A 200 -18.90 7.23 -1.78
C GLY A 200 -19.00 7.03 -3.28
N THR A 201 -18.01 6.36 -3.85
CA THR A 201 -17.73 6.43 -5.29
C THR A 201 -17.45 5.03 -5.83
N SER A 202 -18.20 4.58 -6.83
CA SER A 202 -18.15 3.20 -7.35
C SER A 202 -17.34 3.00 -8.63
N ASN A 203 -16.92 4.08 -9.30
CA ASN A 203 -16.19 4.00 -10.56
C ASN A 203 -14.81 3.35 -10.39
N PRO A 204 -14.22 2.71 -11.42
CA PRO A 204 -12.83 2.25 -11.38
C PRO A 204 -11.86 3.38 -10.97
N MET A 205 -10.72 3.02 -10.39
CA MET A 205 -9.73 4.00 -9.92
C MET A 205 -9.06 4.73 -11.08
N PHE A 206 -8.83 4.03 -12.20
CA PHE A 206 -8.29 4.60 -13.43
C PHE A 206 -9.19 4.30 -14.62
N ALA A 207 -9.38 5.29 -15.48
CA ALA A 207 -10.09 5.13 -16.74
C ALA A 207 -9.08 4.98 -17.88
N MET A 208 -9.02 3.79 -18.46
CA MET A 208 -8.12 3.48 -19.57
C MET A 208 -8.93 3.00 -20.76
N ARG A 209 -8.90 3.78 -21.85
CA ARG A 209 -9.50 3.44 -23.14
C ARG A 209 -8.43 2.86 -24.05
N ASP A 210 -8.85 2.02 -24.98
CA ASP A 210 -7.97 1.42 -26.01
C ASP A 210 -6.80 0.64 -25.42
N TYR A 211 -7.01 -0.67 -25.27
CA TYR A 211 -5.99 -1.60 -24.83
C TYR A 211 -5.90 -2.73 -25.85
N VAL A 212 -4.70 -2.99 -26.35
CA VAL A 212 -4.46 -3.99 -27.40
C VAL A 212 -3.47 -5.03 -26.89
N THR A 213 -3.97 -6.24 -26.63
CA THR A 213 -3.12 -7.42 -26.42
C THR A 213 -2.89 -8.15 -27.72
N THR A 214 -1.66 -8.11 -28.20
CA THR A 214 -1.14 -9.05 -29.19
C THR A 214 -0.04 -9.90 -28.56
N PRO A 215 0.13 -11.18 -28.98
CA PRO A 215 1.23 -12.02 -28.50
C PRO A 215 2.62 -11.41 -28.75
N THR A 216 2.76 -10.63 -29.81
CA THR A 216 3.99 -9.90 -30.14
C THR A 216 4.39 -8.87 -29.08
N ASN A 217 3.42 -8.35 -28.32
CA ASN A 217 3.68 -7.32 -27.31
C ASN A 217 4.19 -7.89 -25.97
N VAL A 218 4.16 -9.22 -25.79
CA VAL A 218 4.61 -9.88 -24.55
C VAL A 218 6.06 -9.53 -24.22
N PHE A 219 6.93 -9.45 -25.23
CA PHE A 219 8.32 -9.04 -25.05
C PHE A 219 8.44 -7.66 -24.39
N TYR A 220 7.62 -6.69 -24.82
CA TYR A 220 7.63 -5.35 -24.26
C TYR A 220 7.07 -5.30 -22.83
N TYR A 221 6.10 -6.15 -22.49
CA TYR A 221 5.60 -6.27 -21.11
C TYR A 221 6.70 -6.81 -20.18
N ILE A 222 7.44 -7.82 -20.63
CA ILE A 222 8.59 -8.34 -19.88
C ILE A 222 9.64 -7.24 -19.70
N LEU A 223 9.97 -6.50 -20.76
CA LEU A 223 10.93 -5.40 -20.70
C LEU A 223 10.49 -4.30 -19.71
N ALA A 224 9.22 -3.89 -19.78
CA ALA A 224 8.63 -2.93 -18.85
C ALA A 224 8.69 -3.45 -17.41
N GLY A 225 8.36 -4.72 -17.18
CA GLY A 225 8.43 -5.35 -15.87
C GLY A 225 9.85 -5.40 -15.31
N ILE A 226 10.85 -5.70 -16.13
CA ILE A 226 12.27 -5.72 -15.72
C ILE A 226 12.70 -4.32 -15.28
N ILE A 227 12.49 -3.32 -16.14
CA ILE A 227 12.95 -1.95 -15.90
C ILE A 227 12.22 -1.35 -14.70
N ALA A 228 10.89 -1.45 -14.65
CA ALA A 228 10.10 -0.95 -13.52
C ALA A 228 10.47 -1.67 -12.22
N GLY A 229 10.71 -2.98 -12.26
CA GLY A 229 11.20 -3.77 -11.13
C GLY A 229 12.54 -3.25 -10.60
N TYR A 230 13.51 -2.96 -11.46
CA TYR A 230 14.81 -2.40 -11.06
C TYR A 230 14.70 -0.98 -10.52
N ILE A 231 13.95 -0.10 -11.17
CA ILE A 231 13.72 1.27 -10.66
C ILE A 231 13.04 1.23 -9.29
N SER A 232 12.14 0.27 -9.06
CA SER A 232 11.50 0.08 -7.76
C SER A 232 12.46 -0.37 -6.66
N VAL A 233 13.43 -1.23 -7.01
CA VAL A 233 14.53 -1.58 -6.09
C VAL A 233 15.34 -0.34 -5.75
N LEU A 234 15.66 0.51 -6.73
CA LEU A 234 16.39 1.76 -6.50
C LEU A 234 15.59 2.72 -5.60
N PHE A 235 14.28 2.85 -5.84
CA PHE A 235 13.38 3.63 -4.99
C PHE A 235 13.43 3.15 -3.53
N MET A 236 13.35 1.83 -3.31
CA MET A 236 13.37 1.28 -1.95
C MET A 236 14.74 1.40 -1.28
N GLN A 237 15.84 1.29 -2.04
CA GLN A 237 17.18 1.58 -1.53
C GLN A 237 17.33 3.04 -1.11
N LEU A 238 16.80 3.97 -1.91
CA LEU A 238 16.77 5.39 -1.57
C LEU A 238 15.92 5.63 -0.32
N PHE A 239 14.71 5.07 -0.27
CA PHE A 239 13.80 5.15 0.87
C PHE A 239 14.49 4.70 2.17
N HIS A 240 15.10 3.51 2.18
CA HIS A 240 15.80 2.99 3.36
C HIS A 240 17.04 3.80 3.74
N LYS A 241 17.75 4.40 2.78
CA LYS A 241 18.85 5.33 3.10
C LYS A 241 18.34 6.58 3.81
N VAL A 242 17.21 7.13 3.38
CA VAL A 242 16.57 8.28 4.05
C VAL A 242 16.07 7.88 5.44
N GLU A 243 15.44 6.71 5.57
CA GLU A 243 15.00 6.17 6.87
C GLU A 243 16.17 5.98 7.84
N TYR A 244 17.27 5.36 7.38
CA TYR A 244 18.50 5.19 8.17
C TYR A 244 19.10 6.52 8.62
N PHE A 245 19.10 7.52 7.73
CA PHE A 245 19.56 8.86 8.08
C PHE A 245 18.62 9.53 9.09
N GLY A 246 17.30 9.35 8.95
CA GLY A 246 16.30 9.78 9.93
C GLY A 246 16.51 9.13 11.31
N ASP A 247 16.84 7.84 11.36
CA ASP A 247 17.18 7.13 12.59
C ASP A 247 18.49 7.62 13.22
N TRP A 248 19.47 7.97 12.40
CA TRP A 248 20.70 8.62 12.89
C TRP A 248 20.40 9.98 13.52
N LEU A 249 19.57 10.80 12.88
CA LEU A 249 19.10 12.08 13.45
C LEU A 249 18.28 11.87 14.73
N ASN A 250 17.50 10.79 14.80
CA ASN A 250 16.74 10.45 15.98
C ASN A 250 17.62 10.26 17.22
N LYS A 251 18.76 9.57 17.07
CA LYS A 251 19.73 9.37 18.15
C LYS A 251 20.29 10.69 18.72
N HIS A 252 20.15 11.79 17.98
CA HIS A 252 20.55 13.14 18.40
C HIS A 252 19.38 13.98 18.94
N GLY A 253 18.24 13.35 19.29
CA GLY A 253 17.11 14.02 19.95
C GLY A 253 16.11 14.70 19.02
N LEU A 254 16.19 14.46 17.71
CA LEU A 254 15.32 15.11 16.72
C LEU A 254 14.05 14.29 16.37
N GLU A 255 13.71 13.27 17.17
CA GLU A 255 12.65 12.29 16.88
C GLU A 255 11.35 12.93 16.37
N GLY A 256 10.85 13.89 17.15
CA GLY A 256 9.57 14.54 16.93
C GLY A 256 9.58 15.48 15.73
N TYR A 257 10.74 16.03 15.36
CA TYR A 257 10.85 17.08 14.34
C TYR A 257 11.12 16.54 12.93
N LEU A 258 11.40 15.24 12.78
CA LEU A 258 11.64 14.61 11.48
C LEU A 258 10.52 14.87 10.46
N PRO A 259 9.21 14.79 10.80
CA PRO A 259 8.16 15.08 9.82
C PRO A 259 8.22 16.50 9.26
N ILE A 260 8.66 17.48 10.05
CA ILE A 260 8.84 18.87 9.62
C ILE A 260 10.01 18.95 8.64
N LEU A 261 11.14 18.28 8.93
CA LEU A 261 12.28 18.21 8.01
C LEU A 261 11.90 17.54 6.68
N GLY A 262 11.15 16.44 6.73
CA GLY A 262 10.58 15.79 5.56
C GLY A 262 9.67 16.71 4.76
N GLY A 263 8.86 17.51 5.45
CA GLY A 263 8.01 18.55 4.86
C GLY A 263 8.82 19.65 4.16
N ILE A 264 9.90 20.14 4.75
CA ILE A 264 10.78 21.16 4.13
C ILE A 264 11.40 20.62 2.83
N LEU A 265 12.00 19.42 2.89
CA LEU A 265 12.67 18.81 1.75
C LEU A 265 11.68 18.44 0.63
N THR A 266 10.50 17.93 1.00
CA THR A 266 9.42 17.66 0.06
C THR A 266 8.92 18.95 -0.57
N GLY A 267 8.66 19.99 0.25
CA GLY A 267 8.22 21.29 -0.22
C GLY A 267 9.18 21.93 -1.23
N PHE A 268 10.49 21.77 -1.04
CA PHE A 268 11.49 22.22 -2.00
C PHE A 268 11.39 21.50 -3.35
N ILE A 269 11.17 20.18 -3.36
CA ILE A 269 10.95 19.42 -4.61
C ILE A 269 9.69 19.90 -5.32
N LEU A 270 8.61 20.16 -4.57
CA LEU A 270 7.32 20.58 -5.13
C LEU A 270 7.34 21.98 -5.76
N LEU A 271 8.35 22.83 -5.47
CA LEU A 271 8.53 24.10 -6.19
C LEU A 271 8.78 23.87 -7.68
N TYR A 272 9.51 22.81 -8.02
CA TYR A 272 9.89 22.49 -9.39
C TYR A 272 8.99 21.45 -10.03
N TYR A 273 8.51 20.47 -9.24
CA TYR A 273 7.70 19.36 -9.71
C TYR A 273 6.41 19.20 -8.88
N PRO A 274 5.41 20.09 -9.06
CA PRO A 274 4.15 20.03 -8.32
C PRO A 274 3.41 18.69 -8.43
N SER A 275 3.51 17.99 -9.57
CA SER A 275 2.86 16.70 -9.82
C SER A 275 3.39 15.55 -8.94
N ALA A 276 4.48 15.76 -8.20
CA ALA A 276 4.99 14.77 -7.24
C ALA A 276 4.19 14.79 -5.92
N ALA A 277 3.36 15.82 -5.69
CA ALA A 277 2.56 15.98 -4.48
C ALA A 277 1.51 14.88 -4.29
N GLY A 278 1.09 14.68 -3.03
CA GLY A 278 -0.03 13.81 -2.68
C GLY A 278 0.16 12.34 -3.06
N THR A 279 -0.95 11.66 -3.34
CA THR A 279 -0.96 10.25 -3.75
C THR A 279 -0.30 10.04 -5.11
N GLY A 280 -0.62 10.91 -6.07
CA GLY A 280 -0.17 10.83 -7.45
C GLY A 280 -1.12 10.06 -8.37
N THR A 281 -2.30 9.65 -7.90
CA THR A 281 -3.34 9.00 -8.73
C THR A 281 -3.79 9.89 -9.88
N ASP A 282 -3.94 11.19 -9.64
CA ASP A 282 -4.37 12.15 -10.67
C ASP A 282 -3.33 12.29 -11.79
N PHE A 283 -2.04 12.25 -11.44
CA PHE A 283 -0.98 12.27 -12.44
C PHE A 283 -0.92 10.96 -13.22
N ILE A 284 -1.13 9.81 -12.56
CA ILE A 284 -1.23 8.53 -13.27
C ILE A 284 -2.37 8.58 -14.28
N GLN A 285 -3.56 9.05 -13.88
CA GLN A 285 -4.70 9.21 -14.79
C GLN A 285 -4.37 10.17 -15.92
N SER A 286 -3.73 11.30 -15.61
CA SER A 286 -3.33 12.28 -16.61
C SER A 286 -2.30 11.72 -17.60
N LEU A 287 -1.36 10.88 -17.16
CA LEU A 287 -0.39 10.17 -18.00
C LEU A 287 -1.03 9.12 -18.92
N ILE A 288 -2.14 8.51 -18.49
CA ILE A 288 -2.94 7.61 -19.34
C ILE A 288 -3.66 8.39 -20.44
N GLU A 289 -4.15 9.59 -20.11
CA GLU A 289 -4.94 10.42 -21.03
C GLU A 289 -4.11 11.30 -21.97
N HIS A 290 -2.90 11.70 -21.55
CA HIS A 290 -2.07 12.67 -22.26
C HIS A 290 -0.64 12.18 -22.42
N SER A 291 -0.01 12.57 -23.52
CA SER A 291 1.41 12.30 -23.75
C SER A 291 2.29 13.35 -23.07
N TYR A 292 3.37 12.90 -22.43
CA TYR A 292 4.36 13.74 -21.79
C TYR A 292 5.75 13.48 -22.37
N GLY A 293 6.55 14.54 -22.50
CA GLY A 293 7.93 14.41 -22.98
C GLY A 293 8.79 13.58 -22.03
N THR A 294 9.68 12.76 -22.59
CA THR A 294 10.54 11.84 -21.83
C THR A 294 11.40 12.55 -20.78
N SER A 295 11.94 13.73 -21.08
CA SER A 295 12.73 14.51 -20.13
C SER A 295 11.93 14.88 -18.87
N PHE A 296 10.66 15.25 -19.04
CA PHE A 296 9.76 15.54 -17.92
C PHE A 296 9.44 14.27 -17.14
N LEU A 297 9.18 13.15 -17.83
CA LEU A 297 8.91 11.87 -17.17
C LEU A 297 10.08 11.36 -16.32
N ILE A 298 11.32 11.50 -16.80
CA ILE A 298 12.51 11.16 -16.01
C ILE A 298 12.62 12.07 -14.78
N ALA A 299 12.37 13.38 -14.95
CA ALA A 299 12.46 14.33 -13.86
C ALA A 299 11.40 14.10 -12.79
N ILE A 300 10.14 13.87 -13.19
CA ILE A 300 9.04 13.60 -12.25
C ILE A 300 9.20 12.24 -11.55
N LEU A 301 9.78 11.24 -12.22
CA LEU A 301 10.13 9.96 -11.61
C LEU A 301 11.08 10.16 -10.42
N ILE A 302 12.18 10.89 -10.65
CA ILE A 302 13.17 11.20 -9.61
C ILE A 302 12.54 12.05 -8.49
N ALA A 303 11.76 13.07 -8.87
CA ALA A 303 11.06 13.92 -7.91
C ALA A 303 10.10 13.12 -7.02
N LYS A 304 9.31 12.20 -7.58
CA LYS A 304 8.38 11.36 -6.81
C LYS A 304 9.11 10.41 -5.85
N MET A 305 10.19 9.79 -6.30
CA MET A 305 11.02 8.92 -5.47
C MET A 305 11.61 9.68 -4.28
N LEU A 306 12.18 10.86 -4.51
CA LEU A 306 12.75 11.70 -3.45
C LEU A 306 11.67 12.26 -2.52
N ALA A 307 10.60 12.83 -3.05
CA ALA A 307 9.51 13.42 -2.28
C ALA A 307 8.86 12.40 -1.35
N THR A 308 8.57 11.20 -1.86
CA THR A 308 8.00 10.12 -1.05
C THR A 308 9.00 9.62 0.00
N SER A 309 10.27 9.48 -0.36
CA SER A 309 11.32 9.07 0.58
C SER A 309 11.50 10.07 1.71
N PHE A 310 11.52 11.38 1.42
CA PHE A 310 11.60 12.41 2.46
C PHE A 310 10.33 12.52 3.28
N THR A 311 9.15 12.43 2.67
CA THR A 311 7.87 12.49 3.41
C THR A 311 7.77 11.32 4.39
N VAL A 312 7.88 10.09 3.91
CA VAL A 312 7.60 8.89 4.72
C VAL A 312 8.84 8.44 5.50
N GLY A 313 10.04 8.53 4.93
CA GLY A 313 11.30 8.15 5.58
C GLY A 313 11.66 9.06 6.75
N PHE A 314 11.27 10.34 6.71
CA PHE A 314 11.29 11.23 7.89
C PHE A 314 9.99 11.21 8.69
N ARG A 315 9.30 10.06 8.70
CA ARG A 315 8.19 9.72 9.61
C ARG A 315 6.85 10.42 9.38
N GLY A 316 6.66 11.09 8.25
CA GLY A 316 5.33 11.47 7.78
C GLY A 316 4.41 10.25 7.65
N SER A 317 3.09 10.45 7.81
CA SER A 317 2.13 9.35 7.83
C SER A 317 1.55 9.11 6.43
N ALA A 318 2.21 8.29 5.63
CA ALA A 318 1.72 7.86 4.32
C ALA A 318 2.37 6.54 3.86
N GLY A 319 1.67 5.75 3.04
CA GLY A 319 2.15 4.49 2.46
C GLY A 319 3.00 4.66 1.21
N LEU A 320 3.55 3.55 0.69
CA LEU A 320 4.40 3.59 -0.53
C LEU A 320 3.79 2.84 -1.72
N VAL A 321 2.65 2.15 -1.56
CA VAL A 321 2.00 1.39 -2.64
C VAL A 321 1.60 2.26 -3.84
N ILE A 322 0.90 3.38 -3.63
CA ILE A 322 0.53 4.27 -4.74
C ILE A 322 1.77 4.93 -5.39
N PRO A 323 2.76 5.44 -4.61
CA PRO A 323 4.03 5.85 -5.19
C PRO A 323 4.73 4.78 -6.03
N ALA A 324 4.65 3.50 -5.65
CA ALA A 324 5.16 2.40 -6.49
C ALA A 324 4.37 2.30 -7.81
N LEU A 325 3.03 2.33 -7.76
CA LEU A 325 2.21 2.38 -8.98
C LEU A 325 2.60 3.57 -9.88
N PHE A 326 2.81 4.75 -9.29
CA PHE A 326 3.26 5.95 -10.02
C PHE A 326 4.60 5.71 -10.71
N ILE A 327 5.59 5.18 -9.99
CA ILE A 327 6.92 4.87 -10.51
C ILE A 327 6.80 3.90 -11.70
N GLY A 328 6.01 2.84 -11.55
CA GLY A 328 5.75 1.87 -12.60
C GLY A 328 5.06 2.48 -13.83
N ALA A 329 4.05 3.32 -13.61
CA ALA A 329 3.33 4.02 -14.67
C ALA A 329 4.26 4.92 -15.50
N VAL A 330 5.08 5.71 -14.81
CA VAL A 330 6.03 6.62 -15.46
C VAL A 330 7.11 5.86 -16.23
N VAL A 331 7.62 4.75 -15.69
CA VAL A 331 8.55 3.89 -16.44
C VAL A 331 7.89 3.33 -17.70
N GLY A 332 6.64 2.87 -17.61
CA GLY A 332 5.88 2.41 -18.77
C GLY A 332 5.66 3.52 -19.81
N GLY A 333 5.37 4.75 -19.37
CA GLY A 333 5.23 5.92 -20.24
C GLY A 333 6.55 6.37 -20.88
N ILE A 334 7.68 6.24 -20.18
CA ILE A 334 9.00 6.48 -20.78
C ILE A 334 9.28 5.46 -21.88
N LEU A 335 9.00 4.18 -21.62
CA LEU A 335 9.20 3.12 -22.61
C LEU A 335 8.29 3.27 -23.81
N SER A 336 7.03 3.68 -23.61
CA SER A 336 6.12 3.90 -24.72
C SER A 336 6.63 4.99 -25.67
N ASN A 337 7.20 6.08 -25.15
CA ASN A 337 7.80 7.14 -25.97
C ASN A 337 8.98 6.66 -26.84
N TYR A 338 9.68 5.59 -26.48
CA TYR A 338 10.82 5.06 -27.24
C TYR A 338 10.45 3.89 -28.16
N LEU A 339 9.49 3.07 -27.75
CA LEU A 339 9.18 1.80 -28.41
C LEU A 339 7.95 1.88 -29.30
N VAL A 340 7.14 2.94 -29.16
CA VAL A 340 5.83 3.04 -29.80
C VAL A 340 5.64 4.44 -30.37
N ASP A 341 5.52 4.54 -31.69
CA ASP A 341 5.11 5.76 -32.40
C ASP A 341 3.59 6.02 -32.20
N GLY A 342 3.14 6.19 -30.96
CA GLY A 342 1.79 6.70 -30.66
C GLY A 342 0.62 5.72 -30.80
N THR A 343 0.83 4.40 -30.86
CA THR A 343 -0.30 3.46 -30.72
C THR A 343 -0.74 3.35 -29.26
N ASN A 344 -1.89 3.97 -28.94
CA ASN A 344 -2.42 4.08 -27.57
C ASN A 344 -2.54 2.72 -26.85
N GLY A 345 -2.90 1.66 -27.59
CA GLY A 345 -3.10 0.32 -27.05
C GLY A 345 -1.88 -0.33 -26.40
N LEU A 346 -0.69 -0.17 -27.00
CA LEU A 346 0.55 -0.72 -26.45
C LEU A 346 1.10 0.16 -25.31
N SER A 347 1.00 1.48 -25.45
CA SER A 347 1.42 2.43 -24.40
C SER A 347 0.75 2.12 -23.05
N ASN A 348 -0.57 1.95 -23.08
CA ASN A 348 -1.37 1.61 -21.91
C ASN A 348 -0.97 0.26 -21.29
N ALA A 349 -0.67 -0.74 -22.12
CA ALA A 349 -0.21 -2.03 -21.63
C ALA A 349 1.18 -1.99 -20.98
N LEU A 350 2.09 -1.14 -21.47
CA LEU A 350 3.40 -0.92 -20.83
C LEU A 350 3.26 -0.21 -19.48
N MET A 351 2.38 0.79 -19.39
CA MET A 351 2.07 1.46 -18.12
C MET A 351 1.51 0.47 -17.10
N VAL A 352 0.53 -0.36 -17.47
CA VAL A 352 -0.05 -1.38 -16.57
C VAL A 352 1.02 -2.39 -16.13
N SER A 353 1.82 -2.89 -17.08
CA SER A 353 2.89 -3.83 -16.76
C SER A 353 3.93 -3.23 -15.81
N GLY A 354 4.30 -1.96 -16.02
CA GLY A 354 5.18 -1.23 -15.12
C GLY A 354 4.58 -1.02 -13.74
N MET A 355 3.30 -0.64 -13.64
CA MET A 355 2.57 -0.46 -12.38
C MET A 355 2.57 -1.75 -11.55
N THR A 356 2.15 -2.88 -12.13
CA THR A 356 2.09 -4.15 -11.41
C THR A 356 3.48 -4.66 -11.05
N ALA A 357 4.46 -4.50 -11.94
CA ALA A 357 5.85 -4.86 -11.66
C ALA A 357 6.42 -4.08 -10.48
N SER A 358 6.18 -2.77 -10.44
CA SER A 358 6.63 -1.93 -9.35
C SER A 358 5.95 -2.30 -8.03
N LEU A 359 4.63 -2.48 -8.03
CA LEU A 359 3.89 -2.89 -6.84
C LEU A 359 4.34 -4.26 -6.32
N ALA A 360 4.45 -5.26 -7.20
CA ALA A 360 4.88 -6.62 -6.84
C ALA A 360 6.32 -6.64 -6.31
N SER A 361 7.21 -5.82 -6.89
CA SER A 361 8.59 -5.64 -6.43
C SER A 361 8.65 -4.95 -5.06
N VAL A 362 7.87 -3.87 -4.87
CA VAL A 362 7.89 -3.07 -3.64
C VAL A 362 7.24 -3.82 -2.48
N ALA A 363 6.05 -4.36 -2.68
CA ALA A 363 5.25 -4.99 -1.62
C ALA A 363 5.45 -6.51 -1.47
N ASN A 364 6.18 -7.17 -2.38
CA ASN A 364 6.30 -8.64 -2.44
C ASN A 364 4.94 -9.36 -2.57
N VAL A 365 4.05 -8.81 -3.39
CA VAL A 365 2.68 -9.33 -3.59
C VAL A 365 2.42 -9.72 -5.05
N PRO A 366 3.08 -10.78 -5.57
CA PRO A 366 2.97 -11.17 -6.97
C PRO A 366 1.56 -11.57 -7.40
N ILE A 367 0.72 -12.05 -6.46
CA ILE A 367 -0.66 -12.47 -6.76
C ILE A 367 -1.63 -11.29 -6.62
N ALA A 368 -1.52 -10.50 -5.56
CA ALA A 368 -2.44 -9.40 -5.31
C ALA A 368 -2.23 -8.25 -6.30
N ALA A 369 -0.99 -7.88 -6.61
CA ALA A 369 -0.69 -6.75 -7.50
C ALA A 369 -1.46 -6.79 -8.84
N PRO A 370 -1.41 -7.87 -9.64
CA PRO A 370 -2.09 -7.91 -10.93
C PRO A 370 -3.61 -7.92 -10.78
N ILE A 371 -4.14 -8.61 -9.77
CA ILE A 371 -5.58 -8.65 -9.49
C ILE A 371 -6.08 -7.26 -9.09
N MET A 372 -5.32 -6.54 -8.25
CA MET A 372 -5.62 -5.17 -7.87
C MET A 372 -5.69 -4.26 -9.08
N LEU A 373 -4.69 -4.30 -9.97
CA LEU A 373 -4.71 -3.46 -11.17
C LEU A 373 -5.85 -3.82 -12.13
N ILE A 374 -6.17 -5.12 -12.27
CA ILE A 374 -7.31 -5.56 -13.07
C ILE A 374 -8.62 -4.96 -12.55
N GLU A 375 -8.85 -4.93 -11.24
CA GLU A 375 -10.06 -4.32 -10.67
C GLU A 375 -10.04 -2.79 -10.69
N MET A 376 -8.87 -2.16 -10.54
CA MET A 376 -8.70 -0.71 -10.60
C MET A 376 -8.97 -0.11 -11.99
N VAL A 377 -8.70 -0.88 -13.05
CA VAL A 377 -8.73 -0.41 -14.44
C VAL A 377 -9.83 -1.11 -15.25
N GLY A 378 -9.82 -2.45 -15.27
CA GLY A 378 -10.71 -3.29 -16.07
C GLY A 378 -10.06 -4.60 -16.51
N PHE A 379 -10.88 -5.60 -16.82
CA PHE A 379 -10.41 -6.96 -17.16
C PHE A 379 -9.47 -7.03 -18.36
N GLN A 380 -9.60 -6.09 -19.32
CA GLN A 380 -8.80 -6.08 -20.53
C GLN A 380 -7.30 -6.05 -20.26
N VAL A 381 -6.85 -5.44 -19.15
CA VAL A 381 -5.42 -5.25 -18.88
C VAL A 381 -4.72 -6.48 -18.27
N GLY A 382 -5.46 -7.57 -18.02
CA GLY A 382 -4.98 -8.70 -17.23
C GLY A 382 -3.69 -9.36 -17.73
N GLY A 383 -3.51 -9.49 -19.05
CA GLY A 383 -2.31 -10.10 -19.61
C GLY A 383 -1.02 -9.34 -19.26
N SER A 384 -0.99 -8.03 -19.50
CA SER A 384 0.17 -7.19 -19.19
C SER A 384 0.37 -7.03 -17.68
N ALA A 385 -0.72 -6.95 -16.92
CA ALA A 385 -0.72 -6.88 -15.47
C ALA A 385 -0.03 -8.10 -14.84
N VAL A 386 -0.43 -9.32 -15.22
CA VAL A 386 0.13 -10.56 -14.69
C VAL A 386 1.61 -10.71 -15.04
N ILE A 387 1.98 -10.48 -16.31
CA ILE A 387 3.38 -10.58 -16.76
C ILE A 387 4.25 -9.56 -16.02
N GLY A 388 3.79 -8.31 -15.94
CA GLY A 388 4.49 -7.26 -15.20
C GLY A 388 4.72 -7.64 -13.74
N SER A 389 3.67 -8.11 -13.05
CA SER A 389 3.75 -8.53 -11.66
C SER A 389 4.80 -9.63 -11.44
N VAL A 390 4.72 -10.72 -12.21
CA VAL A 390 5.63 -11.87 -12.06
C VAL A 390 7.07 -11.45 -12.30
N VAL A 391 7.32 -10.68 -13.37
CA VAL A 391 8.66 -10.21 -13.71
C VAL A 391 9.19 -9.23 -12.66
N GLY A 392 8.37 -8.27 -12.23
CA GLY A 392 8.74 -7.31 -11.19
C GLY A 392 9.05 -7.98 -9.86
N TYR A 393 8.25 -8.97 -9.47
CA TYR A 393 8.52 -9.81 -8.31
C TYR A 393 9.86 -10.55 -8.45
N ILE A 394 10.15 -11.20 -9.59
CA ILE A 394 11.44 -11.87 -9.83
C ILE A 394 12.63 -10.91 -9.64
N VAL A 395 12.50 -9.66 -10.07
CA VAL A 395 13.55 -8.64 -9.89
C VAL A 395 13.66 -8.16 -8.44
N GLY A 396 12.53 -7.92 -7.78
CA GLY A 396 12.45 -7.26 -6.47
C GLY A 396 12.59 -8.18 -5.25
N HIS A 397 12.14 -9.45 -5.35
CA HIS A 397 11.79 -10.26 -4.17
C HIS A 397 12.94 -10.55 -3.19
N ARG A 398 14.20 -10.46 -3.65
CA ARG A 398 15.39 -10.65 -2.80
C ARG A 398 15.87 -9.36 -2.16
N LYS A 399 15.56 -8.20 -2.75
CA LYS A 399 16.22 -6.92 -2.47
C LYS A 399 15.32 -5.92 -1.76
N VAL A 400 14.01 -6.07 -1.86
CA VAL A 400 13.03 -5.13 -1.32
C VAL A 400 12.20 -5.84 -0.27
N VAL A 401 12.19 -5.35 0.97
CA VAL A 401 11.48 -6.03 2.05
C VAL A 401 10.85 -4.97 2.95
N TYR A 402 9.51 -4.84 2.89
CA TYR A 402 8.67 -4.14 3.89
C TYR A 402 8.75 -4.69 5.31
N ILE A 403 9.66 -5.63 5.54
CA ILE A 403 9.86 -6.29 6.81
C ILE A 403 11.15 -5.72 7.35
N ASN A 404 10.98 -4.72 8.22
CA ASN A 404 11.98 -4.26 9.19
C ASN A 404 12.33 -5.43 10.12
N MET A 405 13.02 -6.44 9.60
CA MET A 405 13.77 -7.34 10.45
C MET A 405 15.22 -7.16 10.09
N ARG A 406 15.81 -6.23 10.83
CA ARG A 406 17.24 -6.18 11.13
C ARG A 406 17.75 -7.60 11.38
N SER A 407 18.84 -7.99 10.74
CA SER A 407 19.44 -9.33 10.92
C SER A 407 19.88 -9.60 12.37
N ASP A 408 20.03 -8.54 13.16
CA ASP A 408 20.41 -8.47 14.57
C ASP A 408 19.21 -8.39 15.53
N ASP A 409 17.97 -8.34 15.03
CA ASP A 409 16.77 -8.26 15.86
C ASP A 409 16.42 -9.62 16.49
N PRO A 410 16.16 -9.73 17.82
CA PRO A 410 15.66 -10.95 18.45
C PRO A 410 14.44 -11.54 17.75
N ASP A 411 13.55 -10.68 17.21
CA ASP A 411 12.35 -11.08 16.51
C ASP A 411 12.63 -11.60 15.10
N PHE A 412 13.79 -11.28 14.51
CA PHE A 412 14.28 -11.94 13.28
C PHE A 412 14.62 -13.41 13.53
N ARG A 413 15.14 -13.77 14.72
CA ARG A 413 15.38 -15.19 15.07
C ARG A 413 14.06 -15.93 15.25
N VAL A 414 13.08 -15.31 15.90
CA VAL A 414 11.73 -15.88 16.07
C VAL A 414 11.01 -16.03 14.72
N ALA A 415 11.06 -15.02 13.85
CA ALA A 415 10.51 -15.12 12.49
C ALA A 415 11.30 -16.10 11.60
N LYS A 416 12.62 -16.23 11.79
CA LYS A 416 13.44 -17.25 11.14
C LYS A 416 13.12 -18.66 11.65
N ASP A 417 12.75 -18.81 12.92
CA ASP A 417 12.30 -20.08 13.49
C ASP A 417 10.85 -20.40 13.07
N PHE A 418 9.99 -19.39 12.90
CA PHE A 418 8.69 -19.52 12.21
C PHE A 418 8.87 -19.94 10.73
N ARG A 419 9.91 -19.44 10.05
CA ARG A 419 10.34 -19.92 8.72
C ARG A 419 10.93 -21.33 8.73
N LYS A 420 11.37 -21.87 9.87
CA LYS A 420 11.71 -23.29 10.00
C LYS A 420 10.46 -24.13 10.21
N SER A 421 9.42 -23.59 10.86
CA SER A 421 8.15 -24.32 10.96
C SER A 421 7.41 -24.46 9.63
N ASP A 422 7.61 -23.55 8.68
CA ASP A 422 7.17 -23.72 7.28
C ASP A 422 7.91 -24.87 6.55
N ARG A 423 9.01 -25.41 7.11
CA ARG A 423 9.72 -26.60 6.59
C ARG A 423 9.31 -27.91 7.26
N TYR A 424 8.23 -27.97 8.05
CA TYR A 424 7.75 -29.25 8.61
C TYR A 424 7.15 -30.24 7.59
N PHE A 425 7.33 -30.00 6.28
CA PHE A 425 6.99 -30.95 5.22
C PHE A 425 8.19 -31.56 4.46
N GLU A 426 9.43 -31.35 4.92
CA GLU A 426 10.57 -32.11 4.38
C GLU A 426 11.13 -33.10 5.41
N THR A 427 10.94 -34.38 5.09
CA THR A 427 11.63 -35.59 5.59
C THR A 427 11.24 -36.14 6.96
N LYS A 428 10.12 -36.85 6.98
CA LYS A 428 10.03 -38.20 7.55
C LYS A 428 9.20 -39.08 6.62
N ASP A 429 9.86 -39.61 5.60
CA ASP A 429 9.93 -41.03 5.25
C ASP A 429 10.80 -41.20 4.00
#